data_AF-A0A8J9UZY7-F1
#
_entry.id   AF-A0A8J9UZY7-F1
#
_cell.length_a   1.000
_cell.length_b   1.000
_cell.length_c   1.000
_cell.angle_alpha   90.00
_cell.angle_beta   90.00
_cell.angle_gamma   90.00
#
_symmetry.space_group_name_H-M   'P 1'
#
loop_
_entity.id
_entity.type
_entity.pdbx_description
1 polymer ?
#
loop_
_entity_poly.entity_id
_entity_poly.type
_entity_poly.pdbx_seq_one_letter_code
_entity_poly.pdbx_strand_id
1 'polypeptide(L)'
;MSASTVNICGSSDFTKSNIRLTDDGENKTVREKCKSALRRLKKIFSETTVEPCLFVYMLCTALSSLAVQNMHLEKSCRVNFQFGDEICDRIRDRNTTGLEKQLNQVQSLVANVVAWKFPLQTSIPAVMVLFVGAWSDRTKKRKIFILTPFIGEIIANIGLLFATYYFYELSLTETALIEALPAAFSGSYIIIFMGMYSFMADRTTVESRTFRLGLVTICVSLGTPTGTALSGIILKTLGYYGVFTVLIILYSVTFIFGCLRLEDVLPPEENRNTVNQNNQIKNVLQDVFGLVAKTILVVVRPRAFGLRNEILSVIILYILMVGPLYGE
;
A
#
# COMPACT_ATOMS: atom_id res chain seq x y z
N MET A 1 -58.71 31.69 6.94
CA MET A 1 -57.77 31.35 5.87
C MET A 1 -56.41 31.23 6.53
N SER A 2 -56.06 30.01 6.97
CA SER A 2 -54.94 29.77 7.88
C SER A 2 -54.31 28.40 7.60
N ALA A 3 -53.02 28.43 7.22
CA ALA A 3 -51.89 27.57 7.59
C ALA A 3 -52.03 26.03 7.83
N SER A 4 -51.21 25.30 7.06
CA SER A 4 -50.08 24.42 7.49
C SER A 4 -50.25 22.97 8.02
N THR A 5 -49.33 22.13 7.48
CA THR A 5 -48.48 21.05 8.08
C THR A 5 -49.00 19.63 8.36
N VAL A 6 -48.45 18.69 7.57
CA VAL A 6 -47.67 17.45 7.88
C VAL A 6 -48.00 16.66 9.15
N ASN A 7 -48.38 15.39 8.97
CA ASN A 7 -48.63 14.40 10.02
C ASN A 7 -47.37 13.63 10.48
N ILE A 8 -47.32 13.43 11.80
CA ILE A 8 -46.31 12.71 12.60
C ILE A 8 -46.97 11.49 13.26
N CYS A 9 -46.23 10.37 13.28
CA CYS A 9 -46.21 9.25 14.26
C CYS A 9 -47.45 8.36 14.50
N GLY A 10 -47.17 7.08 14.80
CA GLY A 10 -48.14 6.15 15.38
C GLY A 10 -47.59 4.72 15.52
N SER A 11 -46.74 4.50 16.51
CA SER A 11 -46.45 3.16 17.05
C SER A 11 -47.64 2.68 17.90
N SER A 12 -48.23 1.54 17.55
CA SER A 12 -48.67 0.47 18.46
C SER A 12 -49.75 -0.38 17.80
N ASP A 13 -49.47 -1.67 17.58
CA ASP A 13 -50.48 -2.71 17.83
C ASP A 13 -49.78 -4.06 17.99
N PHE A 14 -49.55 -4.39 19.26
CA PHE A 14 -49.49 -5.75 19.73
C PHE A 14 -50.84 -6.43 19.43
N THR A 15 -50.79 -7.70 19.03
CA THR A 15 -51.74 -8.80 19.30
C THR A 15 -52.22 -9.50 18.03
N LYS A 16 -51.48 -10.55 17.63
CA LYS A 16 -52.07 -11.87 17.36
C LYS A 16 -50.97 -12.91 17.20
N SER A 17 -50.72 -13.59 18.30
CA SER A 17 -50.11 -14.90 18.37
C SER A 17 -50.81 -15.88 17.42
N ASN A 18 -50.03 -16.57 16.60
CA ASN A 18 -50.23 -17.99 16.33
C ASN A 18 -48.86 -18.65 16.23
N ILE A 19 -48.38 -19.06 17.40
CA ILE A 19 -47.33 -20.05 17.57
C ILE A 19 -47.87 -21.35 16.97
N ARG A 20 -47.31 -21.75 15.82
CA ARG A 20 -47.18 -23.16 15.46
C ARG A 20 -45.70 -23.51 15.57
N LEU A 21 -45.35 -23.98 16.75
CA LEU A 21 -44.19 -24.83 16.97
C LEU A 21 -44.48 -26.16 16.27
N THR A 22 -43.87 -26.39 15.13
CA THR A 22 -43.51 -27.74 14.71
C THR A 22 -42.00 -27.73 14.60
N ASP A 23 -41.42 -28.38 15.59
CA ASP A 23 -40.03 -28.78 15.65
C ASP A 23 -39.74 -29.66 14.42
N ASP A 24 -38.84 -29.19 13.56
CA ASP A 24 -38.10 -30.08 12.67
C ASP A 24 -36.69 -29.51 12.57
N GLY A 25 -35.81 -30.14 13.34
CA GLY A 25 -34.42 -29.82 13.44
C GLY A 25 -33.64 -30.14 12.17
N GLU A 26 -32.45 -29.54 12.15
CA GLU A 26 -31.27 -29.96 11.42
C GLU A 26 -31.17 -29.67 9.91
N ASN A 27 -30.04 -29.02 9.59
CA ASN A 27 -29.41 -28.92 8.29
C ASN A 27 -29.99 -27.91 7.29
N LYS A 28 -30.02 -26.63 7.69
CA LYS A 28 -29.61 -25.56 6.75
C LYS A 28 -28.16 -25.85 6.34
N THR A 29 -28.01 -26.61 5.26
CA THR A 29 -26.74 -27.12 4.74
C THR A 29 -25.70 -26.01 4.74
N VAL A 30 -24.49 -26.32 5.23
CA VAL A 30 -23.30 -25.45 5.18
C VAL A 30 -23.17 -24.79 3.78
N ARG A 31 -23.58 -25.51 2.74
CA ARG A 31 -23.68 -25.07 1.35
C ARG A 31 -24.57 -23.85 1.12
N GLU A 32 -25.72 -23.71 1.78
CA GLU A 32 -26.60 -22.55 1.65
C GLU A 32 -26.08 -21.32 2.42
N LYS A 33 -25.55 -21.52 3.63
CA LYS A 33 -24.86 -20.45 4.36
C LYS A 33 -23.63 -19.96 3.61
N CYS A 34 -22.85 -20.88 3.03
CA CYS A 34 -21.68 -20.57 2.21
C CYS A 34 -22.09 -19.89 0.90
N LYS A 35 -23.14 -20.35 0.19
CA LYS A 35 -23.69 -19.65 -0.99
C LYS A 35 -24.25 -18.27 -0.67
N SER A 36 -24.88 -18.08 0.49
CA SER A 36 -25.38 -16.80 0.98
C SER A 36 -24.23 -15.85 1.32
N ALA A 37 -23.21 -16.33 2.04
CA ALA A 37 -21.99 -15.60 2.33
C ALA A 37 -21.23 -15.27 1.04
N LEU A 38 -21.09 -16.20 0.10
CA LEU A 38 -20.51 -15.99 -1.23
C LEU A 38 -21.33 -15.01 -2.07
N ARG A 39 -22.66 -14.98 -1.96
CA ARG A 39 -23.49 -13.97 -2.65
C ARG A 39 -23.36 -12.60 -2.01
N ARG A 40 -23.28 -12.52 -0.68
CA ARG A 40 -23.03 -11.28 0.07
C ARG A 40 -21.62 -10.75 -0.20
N LEU A 41 -20.61 -11.60 -0.14
CA LEU A 41 -19.26 -11.32 -0.60
C LEU A 41 -19.28 -10.90 -2.06
N LYS A 42 -19.89 -11.66 -2.98
CA LYS A 42 -20.00 -11.29 -4.40
C LYS A 42 -20.71 -9.95 -4.63
N LYS A 43 -21.67 -9.57 -3.77
CA LYS A 43 -22.36 -8.27 -3.83
C LYS A 43 -21.48 -7.13 -3.28
N ILE A 44 -20.79 -7.34 -2.16
CA ILE A 44 -19.76 -6.44 -1.63
C ILE A 44 -18.66 -6.25 -2.70
N PHE A 45 -18.15 -7.34 -3.27
CA PHE A 45 -17.19 -7.40 -4.38
C PHE A 45 -17.72 -6.86 -5.72
N SER A 46 -19.03 -6.67 -5.87
CA SER A 46 -19.64 -6.09 -7.08
C SER A 46 -19.70 -4.57 -7.03
N GLU A 47 -19.79 -3.98 -5.83
CA GLU A 47 -19.71 -2.54 -5.60
C GLU A 47 -18.30 -2.10 -5.14
N THR A 48 -17.38 -3.06 -5.02
CA THR A 48 -16.03 -2.86 -4.50
C THR A 48 -15.23 -1.90 -5.38
N THR A 49 -14.85 -0.80 -4.74
CA THR A 49 -13.90 0.21 -5.16
C THR A 49 -12.46 -0.22 -4.80
N VAL A 50 -11.50 0.69 -4.88
CA VAL A 50 -10.06 0.42 -4.69
C VAL A 50 -9.67 -0.03 -3.27
N GLU A 51 -10.57 0.00 -2.29
CA GLU A 51 -10.25 -0.17 -0.87
C GLU A 51 -9.67 -1.56 -0.51
N PRO A 52 -10.24 -2.70 -0.96
CA PRO A 52 -9.71 -4.01 -0.60
C PRO A 52 -8.32 -4.26 -1.19
N CYS A 53 -8.02 -3.72 -2.38
CA CYS A 53 -6.69 -3.81 -2.97
C CYS A 53 -5.65 -3.12 -2.07
N LEU A 54 -6.00 -1.95 -1.53
CA LEU A 54 -5.12 -1.15 -0.67
C LEU A 54 -4.96 -1.78 0.71
N PHE A 55 -6.04 -2.35 1.27
CA PHE A 55 -5.95 -3.12 2.51
C PHE A 55 -4.95 -4.27 2.37
N VAL A 56 -5.09 -5.08 1.31
CA VAL A 56 -4.19 -6.23 1.08
C VAL A 56 -2.77 -5.75 0.79
N TYR A 57 -2.60 -4.66 0.02
CA TYR A 57 -1.28 -4.08 -0.22
C TYR A 57 -0.59 -3.68 1.08
N MET A 58 -1.27 -2.96 1.97
CA MET A 58 -0.71 -2.54 3.26
C MET A 58 -0.44 -3.71 4.19
N LEU A 59 -1.35 -4.70 4.22
CA LEU A 59 -1.16 -5.94 4.97
C LEU A 59 0.09 -6.69 4.51
N CYS A 60 0.26 -6.88 3.20
CA CYS A 60 1.41 -7.57 2.64
C CYS A 60 2.71 -6.78 2.86
N THR A 61 2.66 -5.46 2.74
CA THR A 61 3.84 -4.60 2.97
C THR A 61 4.31 -4.68 4.42
N ALA A 62 3.39 -4.63 5.38
CA ALA A 62 3.73 -4.78 6.80
C ALA A 62 4.26 -6.19 7.11
N LEU A 63 3.62 -7.23 6.54
CA LEU A 63 4.07 -8.62 6.64
C LEU A 63 5.52 -8.80 6.11
N SER A 64 5.79 -8.24 4.92
CA SER A 64 7.12 -8.25 4.30
C SER A 64 8.14 -7.51 5.15
N SER A 65 7.81 -6.32 5.65
CA SER A 65 8.75 -5.49 6.42
C SER A 65 9.27 -6.19 7.67
N LEU A 66 8.43 -6.96 8.40
CA LEU A 66 8.89 -7.69 9.57
C LEU A 66 9.78 -8.88 9.18
N ALA A 67 9.42 -9.60 8.11
CA ALA A 67 10.22 -10.72 7.62
C ALA A 67 11.60 -10.26 7.16
N VAL A 68 11.66 -9.18 6.38
CA VAL A 68 12.90 -8.54 5.94
C VAL A 68 13.74 -8.05 7.12
N GLN A 69 13.13 -7.41 8.14
CA GLN A 69 13.87 -6.96 9.32
C GLN A 69 14.53 -8.12 10.07
N ASN A 70 13.82 -9.24 10.25
CA ASN A 70 14.40 -10.43 10.89
C ASN A 70 15.48 -11.07 10.00
N MET A 71 15.26 -11.15 8.69
CA MET A 71 16.25 -11.65 7.74
C MET A 71 17.52 -10.80 7.74
N HIS A 72 17.39 -9.47 7.83
CA HIS A 72 18.52 -8.55 7.92
C HIS A 72 19.34 -8.76 9.20
N LEU A 73 18.67 -8.97 10.33
CA LEU A 73 19.30 -9.23 11.62
C LEU A 73 20.01 -10.59 11.64
N GLU A 74 19.44 -11.60 11.00
CA GLU A 74 20.08 -12.91 10.90
C GLU A 74 21.26 -12.90 9.92
N LYS A 75 21.13 -12.23 8.77
CA LYS A 75 22.22 -12.08 7.80
C LYS A 75 23.38 -11.26 8.35
N SER A 76 23.11 -10.16 9.08
CA SER A 76 24.20 -9.39 9.69
C SER A 76 25.01 -10.24 10.68
N CYS A 77 24.34 -11.08 11.47
CA CYS A 77 25.00 -11.96 12.44
C CYS A 77 25.78 -13.10 11.77
N ARG A 78 25.14 -13.86 10.87
CA ARG A 78 25.73 -15.08 10.28
C ARG A 78 26.70 -14.81 9.13
N VAL A 79 26.38 -13.87 8.25
CA VAL A 79 27.13 -13.64 7.01
C VAL A 79 28.17 -12.54 7.17
N ASN A 80 27.78 -11.38 7.72
CA ASN A 80 28.67 -10.23 7.82
C ASN A 80 29.66 -10.35 9.00
N PHE A 81 29.18 -10.66 10.20
CA PHE A 81 30.03 -10.74 11.40
C PHE A 81 30.53 -12.15 11.74
N GLN A 82 29.89 -13.20 11.20
CA GLN A 82 30.28 -14.59 11.39
C GLN A 82 30.47 -14.98 12.87
N PHE A 83 29.57 -14.53 13.75
CA PHE A 83 29.66 -14.82 15.20
C PHE A 83 29.38 -16.28 15.58
N GLY A 84 29.00 -17.14 14.62
CA GLY A 84 28.67 -18.54 14.84
C GLY A 84 27.17 -18.76 15.12
N ASP A 85 26.69 -19.97 14.82
CA ASP A 85 25.26 -20.28 14.81
C ASP A 85 24.61 -20.18 16.19
N GLU A 86 25.30 -20.59 17.25
CA GLU A 86 24.80 -20.53 18.62
C GLU A 86 24.50 -19.10 19.09
N ILE A 87 25.39 -18.15 18.79
CA ILE A 87 25.21 -16.74 19.15
C ILE A 87 24.06 -16.14 18.33
N CYS A 88 23.99 -16.44 17.03
CA CYS A 88 22.95 -15.92 16.16
C CYS A 88 21.56 -16.49 16.47
N ASP A 89 21.46 -17.78 16.82
CA ASP A 89 20.21 -18.39 17.28
C ASP A 89 19.72 -17.77 18.59
N ARG A 90 20.62 -17.52 19.55
CA ARG A 90 20.28 -16.81 20.80
C ARG A 90 19.77 -15.39 20.53
N ILE A 91 20.38 -14.67 19.60
CA ILE A 91 19.94 -13.33 19.19
C ILE A 91 18.56 -13.39 18.52
N ARG A 92 18.33 -14.36 17.62
CA ARG A 92 17.03 -14.59 16.97
C ARG A 92 15.93 -14.88 17.99
N ASP A 93 16.22 -15.76 18.95
CA ASP A 93 15.28 -16.20 19.98
C ASP A 93 15.14 -15.19 21.13
N ARG A 94 15.74 -14.00 20.98
CA ARG A 94 15.70 -12.88 21.95
C ARG A 94 16.32 -13.22 23.32
N ASN A 95 17.21 -14.21 23.38
CA ASN A 95 17.96 -14.58 24.58
C ASN A 95 19.35 -13.91 24.59
N THR A 96 19.37 -12.60 24.85
CA THR A 96 20.55 -11.73 24.68
C THR A 96 21.40 -11.55 25.94
N THR A 97 21.22 -12.40 26.96
CA THR A 97 21.95 -12.33 28.23
C THR A 97 23.47 -12.48 28.01
N GLY A 98 24.23 -11.41 28.25
CA GLY A 98 25.69 -11.37 28.06
C GLY A 98 26.15 -11.11 26.61
N LEU A 99 25.23 -10.86 25.67
CA LEU A 99 25.54 -10.65 24.24
C LEU A 99 25.40 -9.17 23.80
N GLU A 100 25.39 -8.22 24.74
CA GLU A 100 25.11 -6.80 24.46
C GLU A 100 26.03 -6.21 23.37
N LYS A 101 27.32 -6.57 23.40
CA LYS A 101 28.29 -6.09 22.40
C LYS A 101 27.96 -6.61 21.00
N GLN A 102 27.66 -7.91 20.85
CA GLN A 102 27.32 -8.50 19.55
C GLN A 102 25.98 -7.96 19.04
N LEU A 103 25.00 -7.84 19.94
CA LEU A 103 23.68 -7.29 19.61
C LEU A 103 23.80 -5.86 19.09
N ASN A 104 24.57 -5.00 19.77
CA ASN A 104 24.79 -3.62 19.34
C ASN A 104 25.48 -3.54 17.96
N GLN A 105 26.44 -4.42 17.68
CA GLN A 105 27.12 -4.47 16.38
C GLN A 105 26.17 -4.90 15.24
N VAL A 106 25.38 -5.96 15.47
CA VAL A 106 24.36 -6.47 14.55
C VAL A 106 23.30 -5.41 14.27
N GLN A 107 22.76 -4.78 15.32
CA GLN A 107 21.73 -3.75 15.21
C GLN A 107 22.27 -2.49 14.53
N SER A 108 23.48 -2.05 14.86
CA SER A 108 24.11 -0.88 14.21
C SER A 108 24.29 -1.11 12.72
N LEU A 109 24.73 -2.30 12.29
CA LEU A 109 24.86 -2.60 10.87
C LEU A 109 23.51 -2.62 10.16
N VAL A 110 22.48 -3.24 10.76
CA VAL A 110 21.13 -3.26 10.19
C VAL A 110 20.56 -1.84 10.10
N ALA A 111 20.73 -1.03 11.14
CA ALA A 111 20.31 0.38 11.15
C ALA A 111 20.99 1.16 10.03
N ASN A 112 22.30 1.01 9.86
CA ASN A 112 23.04 1.64 8.74
C ASN A 112 22.47 1.21 7.38
N VAL A 113 22.12 -0.07 7.21
CA VAL A 113 21.54 -0.57 5.96
C VAL A 113 20.16 0.01 5.70
N VAL A 114 19.30 0.05 6.72
CA VAL A 114 17.97 0.65 6.63
C VAL A 114 18.07 2.15 6.34
N ALA A 115 19.04 2.84 6.94
CA ALA A 115 19.24 4.29 6.82
C ALA A 115 19.52 4.75 5.39
N TRP A 116 20.26 3.98 4.57
CA TRP A 116 20.44 4.31 3.15
C TRP A 116 19.37 3.69 2.25
N LYS A 117 18.81 2.53 2.65
CA LYS A 117 17.77 1.83 1.88
C LYS A 117 16.47 2.64 1.80
N PHE A 118 16.03 3.23 2.90
CA PHE A 118 14.77 3.97 2.95
C PHE A 118 14.77 5.23 2.05
N PRO A 119 15.81 6.10 2.08
CA PRO A 119 15.95 7.18 1.11
C PRO A 119 15.98 6.70 -0.34
N LEU A 120 16.63 5.57 -0.63
CA LEU A 120 16.65 5.00 -1.99
C LEU A 120 15.25 4.61 -2.46
N GLN A 121 14.47 3.95 -1.59
CA GLN A 121 13.10 3.53 -1.88
C GLN A 121 12.11 4.70 -2.02
N THR A 122 12.38 5.85 -1.41
CA THR A 122 11.46 7.01 -1.40
C THR A 122 11.86 8.11 -2.37
N SER A 123 13.15 8.38 -2.56
CA SER A 123 13.64 9.47 -3.43
C SER A 123 13.32 9.22 -4.90
N ILE A 124 13.46 7.98 -5.38
CA ILE A 124 13.14 7.64 -6.76
C ILE A 124 11.64 7.83 -7.03
N PRO A 125 10.70 7.22 -6.26
CA PRO A 125 9.28 7.50 -6.42
C PRO A 125 8.88 8.96 -6.23
N ALA A 126 9.55 9.72 -5.35
CA ALA A 126 9.26 11.13 -5.13
C ALA A 126 9.55 11.99 -6.38
N VAL A 127 10.57 11.63 -7.17
CA VAL A 127 10.78 12.27 -8.47
C VAL A 127 9.75 11.75 -9.48
N MET A 128 9.53 10.42 -9.51
CA MET A 128 8.59 9.80 -10.45
C MET A 128 7.17 10.34 -10.29
N VAL A 129 6.68 10.58 -9.07
CA VAL A 129 5.30 11.03 -8.80
C VAL A 129 4.99 12.38 -9.44
N LEU A 130 5.97 13.25 -9.66
CA LEU A 130 5.75 14.53 -10.35
C LEU A 130 5.38 14.31 -11.83
N PHE A 131 6.13 13.43 -12.50
CA PHE A 131 5.90 13.09 -13.91
C PHE A 131 4.65 12.22 -14.07
N VAL A 132 4.53 11.21 -13.20
CA VAL A 132 3.42 10.28 -13.15
C VAL A 132 2.11 10.99 -12.83
N GLY A 133 2.10 11.89 -11.85
CA GLY A 133 0.94 12.70 -11.50
C GLY A 133 0.48 13.59 -12.65
N ALA A 134 1.39 14.33 -13.26
CA ALA A 134 1.08 15.16 -14.42
C ALA A 134 0.56 14.34 -15.62
N TRP A 135 1.14 13.15 -15.87
CA TRP A 135 0.66 12.23 -16.91
C TRP A 135 -0.72 11.65 -16.58
N SER A 136 -0.93 11.29 -15.32
CA SER A 136 -2.17 10.76 -14.77
C SER A 136 -3.32 11.76 -14.91
N ASP A 137 -3.07 13.03 -14.59
CA ASP A 137 -4.06 14.10 -14.67
C ASP A 137 -4.49 14.38 -16.11
N ARG A 138 -3.54 14.31 -17.05
CA ARG A 138 -3.86 14.49 -18.46
C ARG A 138 -4.62 13.31 -19.06
N THR A 139 -4.13 12.10 -18.83
CA THR A 139 -4.67 10.91 -19.51
C THR A 139 -5.89 10.31 -18.80
N LYS A 140 -6.14 10.69 -17.53
CA LYS A 140 -7.14 10.12 -16.62
C LYS A 140 -7.07 8.59 -16.47
N LYS A 141 -5.96 7.98 -16.89
CA LYS A 141 -5.68 6.55 -16.73
C LYS A 141 -5.08 6.33 -15.34
N ARG A 142 -5.92 6.11 -14.34
CA ARG A 142 -5.49 5.98 -12.93
C ARG A 142 -5.11 4.53 -12.58
N LYS A 143 -5.72 3.55 -13.25
CA LYS A 143 -5.52 2.11 -13.03
C LYS A 143 -4.06 1.69 -13.11
N ILE A 144 -3.33 2.18 -14.10
CA ILE A 144 -1.93 1.78 -14.32
C ILE A 144 -1.03 2.12 -13.13
N PHE A 145 -1.28 3.26 -12.47
CA PHE A 145 -0.49 3.70 -11.33
C PHE A 145 -0.82 2.94 -10.05
N ILE A 146 -2.05 2.47 -9.90
CA ILE A 146 -2.43 1.61 -8.77
C ILE A 146 -1.82 0.22 -8.94
N LEU A 147 -1.73 -0.30 -10.17
CA LEU A 147 -1.26 -1.66 -10.44
C LEU A 147 0.26 -1.78 -10.58
N THR A 148 0.98 -0.75 -11.03
CA THR A 148 2.43 -0.81 -11.25
C THR A 148 3.23 -1.17 -9.97
N PRO A 149 2.92 -0.59 -8.79
CA PRO A 149 3.62 -0.94 -7.54
C PRO A 149 3.52 -2.42 -7.17
N PHE A 150 2.39 -3.08 -7.43
CA PHE A 150 2.23 -4.52 -7.16
C PHE A 150 3.23 -5.37 -7.96
N ILE A 151 3.54 -4.98 -9.20
CA ILE A 151 4.53 -5.69 -10.02
C ILE A 151 5.91 -5.54 -9.39
N GLY A 152 6.27 -4.34 -8.92
CA GLY A 152 7.54 -4.12 -8.22
C GLY A 152 7.65 -4.94 -6.94
N GLU A 153 6.59 -5.02 -6.15
CA GLU A 153 6.56 -5.84 -4.93
C GLU A 153 6.67 -7.33 -5.26
N ILE A 154 6.02 -7.83 -6.32
CA ILE A 154 6.17 -9.22 -6.75
C ILE A 154 7.64 -9.50 -7.13
N ILE A 155 8.27 -8.62 -7.91
CA ILE A 155 9.68 -8.75 -8.30
C ILE A 155 10.59 -8.70 -7.07
N ALA A 156 10.35 -7.77 -6.14
CA ALA A 156 11.12 -7.66 -4.90
C ALA A 156 11.02 -8.94 -4.06
N ASN A 157 9.82 -9.51 -3.90
CA ASN A 157 9.62 -10.75 -3.14
C ASN A 157 10.22 -11.99 -3.84
N ILE A 158 10.23 -12.03 -5.18
CA ILE A 158 10.97 -13.06 -5.94
C ILE A 158 12.48 -12.92 -5.68
N GLY A 159 12.99 -11.69 -5.68
CA GLY A 159 14.38 -11.40 -5.34
C GLY A 159 14.74 -11.80 -3.90
N LEU A 160 13.86 -11.56 -2.94
CA LEU A 160 14.03 -11.99 -1.55
C LEU A 160 13.98 -13.51 -1.39
N LEU A 161 13.14 -14.19 -2.18
CA LEU A 161 13.12 -15.66 -2.23
C LEU A 161 14.46 -16.21 -2.74
N PHE A 162 15.01 -15.59 -3.79
CA PHE A 162 16.35 -15.91 -4.29
C PHE A 162 17.44 -15.63 -3.24
N ALA A 163 17.32 -14.51 -2.51
CA ALA A 163 18.24 -14.17 -1.43
C ALA A 163 18.14 -15.09 -0.21
N THR A 164 16.99 -15.76 -0.04
CA THR A 164 16.78 -16.82 0.96
C THR A 164 17.42 -18.14 0.52
N TYR A 165 17.44 -18.42 -0.78
CA TYR A 165 18.14 -19.59 -1.34
C TYR A 165 19.66 -19.46 -1.22
N TYR A 166 20.21 -18.33 -1.65
CA TYR A 166 21.64 -18.00 -1.51
C TYR A 166 21.90 -17.24 -0.20
N PHE A 167 21.49 -17.82 0.92
CA PHE A 167 21.49 -17.13 2.20
C PHE A 167 22.90 -16.73 2.65
N TYR A 168 23.88 -17.63 2.50
CA TYR A 168 25.25 -17.45 2.99
C TYR A 168 26.15 -16.74 1.98
N GLU A 169 25.82 -16.80 0.70
CA GLU A 169 26.59 -16.22 -0.39
C GLU A 169 26.27 -14.74 -0.58
N LEU A 170 25.03 -14.33 -0.32
CA LEU A 170 24.58 -12.94 -0.48
C LEU A 170 24.69 -12.17 0.84
N SER A 171 25.45 -11.08 0.79
CA SER A 171 25.59 -10.14 1.90
C SER A 171 24.27 -9.43 2.22
N LEU A 172 24.21 -8.84 3.43
CA LEU A 172 23.10 -8.00 3.84
C LEU A 172 22.83 -6.85 2.86
N THR A 173 23.88 -6.18 2.39
CA THR A 173 23.78 -5.01 1.51
C THR A 173 23.18 -5.38 0.16
N GLU A 174 23.61 -6.50 -0.43
CA GLU A 174 23.07 -6.98 -1.70
C GLU A 174 21.60 -7.39 -1.57
N THR A 175 21.25 -8.06 -0.47
CA THR A 175 19.86 -8.43 -0.17
C THR A 175 18.97 -7.17 -0.06
N ALA A 176 19.46 -6.14 0.64
CA ALA A 176 18.74 -4.88 0.76
C ALA A 176 18.56 -4.15 -0.59
N LEU A 177 19.54 -4.22 -1.50
CA LEU A 177 19.43 -3.66 -2.85
C LEU A 177 18.41 -4.42 -3.72
N ILE A 178 18.44 -5.76 -3.68
CA ILE A 178 17.52 -6.62 -4.42
C ILE A 178 16.06 -6.33 -4.05
N GLU A 179 15.79 -6.02 -2.78
CA GLU A 179 14.47 -5.60 -2.33
C GLU A 179 14.16 -4.14 -2.68
N ALA A 180 15.12 -3.23 -2.48
CA ALA A 180 14.88 -1.80 -2.60
C ALA A 180 14.63 -1.35 -4.05
N LEU A 181 15.43 -1.85 -5.00
CA LEU A 181 15.42 -1.35 -6.37
C LEU A 181 14.08 -1.61 -7.08
N PRO A 182 13.51 -2.84 -7.08
CA PRO A 182 12.24 -3.09 -7.76
C PRO A 182 11.08 -2.26 -7.19
N ALA A 183 11.02 -2.09 -5.87
CA ALA A 183 10.03 -1.26 -5.21
C ALA A 183 10.22 0.23 -5.53
N ALA A 184 11.46 0.71 -5.59
CA ALA A 184 11.78 2.11 -5.90
C ALA A 184 11.38 2.47 -7.35
N PHE A 185 11.71 1.60 -8.31
CA PHE A 185 11.39 1.84 -9.73
C PHE A 185 9.92 1.62 -10.08
N SER A 186 9.19 0.81 -9.31
CA SER A 186 7.74 0.64 -9.50
C SER A 186 6.90 1.77 -8.92
N GLY A 187 7.50 2.66 -8.13
CA GLY A 187 6.84 3.78 -7.49
C GLY A 187 6.46 3.56 -6.02
N SER A 188 6.69 2.36 -5.48
CA SER A 188 6.41 1.98 -4.09
C SER A 188 5.01 2.43 -3.64
N TYR A 189 4.84 2.70 -2.34
CA TYR A 189 3.59 3.21 -1.77
C TYR A 189 3.28 4.66 -2.19
N ILE A 190 4.26 5.43 -2.67
CA ILE A 190 4.04 6.84 -3.02
C ILE A 190 3.13 6.94 -4.26
N ILE A 191 3.41 6.15 -5.31
CA ILE A 191 2.60 6.15 -6.53
C ILE A 191 1.23 5.50 -6.29
N ILE A 192 1.12 4.47 -5.44
CA ILE A 192 -0.17 3.84 -5.14
C ILE A 192 -1.12 4.83 -4.43
N PHE A 193 -0.62 5.61 -3.46
CA PHE A 193 -1.43 6.60 -2.77
C PHE A 193 -1.84 7.75 -3.69
N MET A 194 -0.93 8.23 -4.53
CA MET A 194 -1.26 9.23 -5.55
C MET A 194 -2.38 8.71 -6.46
N GLY A 195 -2.22 7.51 -7.01
CA GLY A 195 -3.20 6.90 -7.91
C GLY A 195 -4.57 6.70 -7.24
N MET A 196 -4.56 6.26 -5.99
CA MET A 196 -5.76 6.09 -5.16
C MET A 196 -6.49 7.41 -4.91
N TYR A 197 -5.80 8.45 -4.44
CA TYR A 197 -6.44 9.74 -4.14
C TYR A 197 -7.03 10.36 -5.40
N SER A 198 -6.29 10.30 -6.52
CA SER A 198 -6.78 10.77 -7.82
C SER A 198 -7.97 9.95 -8.31
N PHE A 199 -7.91 8.62 -8.22
CA PHE A 199 -9.02 7.74 -8.60
C PHE A 199 -10.28 8.01 -7.77
N MET A 200 -10.13 8.24 -6.47
CA MET A 200 -11.24 8.56 -5.58
C MET A 200 -11.84 9.93 -5.91
N ALA A 201 -11.00 10.94 -6.19
CA ALA A 201 -11.49 12.26 -6.59
C ALA A 201 -12.35 12.21 -7.86
N ASP A 202 -11.97 11.38 -8.83
CA ASP A 202 -12.67 11.21 -10.11
C ASP A 202 -13.99 10.41 -10.00
N ARG A 203 -14.06 9.46 -9.06
CA ARG A 203 -15.22 8.55 -8.89
C ARG A 203 -16.26 9.00 -7.87
N THR A 204 -15.98 10.06 -7.11
CA THR A 204 -16.84 10.50 -6.00
C THR A 204 -17.43 11.87 -6.24
N THR A 205 -18.68 12.04 -5.82
CA THR A 205 -19.33 13.34 -5.76
C THR A 205 -18.73 14.15 -4.61
N VAL A 206 -18.80 15.49 -4.68
CA VAL A 206 -18.25 16.39 -3.65
C VAL A 206 -18.77 16.05 -2.24
N GLU A 207 -20.04 15.66 -2.14
CA GLU A 207 -20.70 15.31 -0.87
C GLU A 207 -20.23 13.96 -0.30
N SER A 208 -19.96 12.96 -1.15
CA SER A 208 -19.56 11.60 -0.71
C SER A 208 -18.05 11.39 -0.64
N ARG A 209 -17.25 12.32 -1.18
CA ARG A 209 -15.79 12.22 -1.29
C ARG A 209 -15.12 12.06 0.07
N THR A 210 -15.47 12.88 1.05
CA THR A 210 -14.88 12.84 2.40
C THR A 210 -15.17 11.50 3.09
N PHE A 211 -16.40 11.00 2.98
CA PHE A 211 -16.79 9.72 3.57
C PHE A 211 -16.02 8.54 2.97
N ARG A 212 -15.94 8.47 1.63
CA ARG A 212 -15.21 7.38 0.94
C ARG A 212 -13.70 7.45 1.19
N LEU A 213 -13.12 8.65 1.21
CA LEU A 213 -11.71 8.82 1.61
C LEU A 213 -11.47 8.36 3.05
N GLY A 214 -12.42 8.61 3.96
CA GLY A 214 -12.40 8.08 5.33
C GLY A 214 -12.35 6.55 5.35
N LEU A 215 -13.22 5.88 4.59
CA LEU A 215 -13.23 4.42 4.48
C LEU A 215 -11.91 3.86 3.92
N VAL A 216 -11.38 4.48 2.88
CA VAL A 216 -10.08 4.12 2.30
C VAL A 216 -8.97 4.23 3.34
N THR A 217 -8.96 5.33 4.10
CA THR A 217 -7.97 5.58 5.14
C THR A 217 -8.07 4.52 6.24
N ILE A 218 -9.27 4.13 6.63
CA ILE A 218 -9.48 3.04 7.59
C ILE A 218 -8.93 1.72 7.05
N CYS A 219 -9.17 1.38 5.78
CA CYS A 219 -8.62 0.18 5.15
C CYS A 219 -7.08 0.19 5.12
N VAL A 220 -6.46 1.31 4.75
CA VAL A 220 -5.00 1.47 4.74
C VAL A 220 -4.45 1.31 6.16
N SER A 221 -5.05 2.02 7.13
CA SER A 221 -4.61 2.01 8.53
C SER A 221 -4.81 0.68 9.22
N LEU A 222 -5.84 -0.11 8.87
CA LEU A 222 -6.05 -1.46 9.41
C LEU A 222 -5.14 -2.51 8.79
N GLY A 223 -4.65 -2.29 7.57
CA GLY A 223 -3.75 -3.21 6.87
C GLY A 223 -2.44 -3.43 7.65
N THR A 224 -1.80 -2.34 8.10
CA THR A 224 -0.53 -2.39 8.82
C THR A 224 -0.58 -3.22 10.12
N PRO A 225 -1.44 -2.95 11.11
CA PRO A 225 -1.49 -3.72 12.35
C PRO A 225 -1.89 -5.18 12.11
N THR A 226 -2.77 -5.44 11.14
CA THR A 226 -3.16 -6.80 10.76
C THR A 226 -1.97 -7.56 10.17
N GLY A 227 -1.20 -6.94 9.27
CA GLY A 227 0.01 -7.52 8.70
C GLY A 227 1.08 -7.78 9.75
N THR A 228 1.35 -6.81 10.64
CA THR A 228 2.31 -6.98 11.74
C THR A 228 1.89 -8.09 12.70
N ALA A 229 0.60 -8.17 13.08
CA ALA A 229 0.11 -9.23 13.96
C ALA A 229 0.26 -10.64 13.33
N LEU A 230 -0.02 -10.78 12.04
CA LEU A 230 0.13 -12.06 11.32
C LEU A 230 1.61 -12.42 11.08
N SER A 231 2.48 -11.42 10.93
CA SER A 231 3.85 -11.63 10.50
C SER A 231 4.69 -12.50 11.43
N GLY A 232 4.61 -12.30 12.75
CA GLY A 232 5.32 -13.14 13.71
C GLY A 232 4.87 -14.60 13.65
N ILE A 233 3.58 -14.84 13.44
CA ILE A 233 3.00 -16.20 13.37
C ILE A 233 3.46 -16.91 12.10
N ILE A 234 3.33 -16.24 10.94
CA ILE A 234 3.71 -16.81 9.63
C ILE A 234 5.22 -17.04 9.58
N LEU A 235 6.02 -16.11 10.09
CA LEU A 235 7.48 -16.26 10.10
C LEU A 235 7.92 -17.44 10.97
N LYS A 236 7.33 -17.62 12.16
CA LYS A 236 7.66 -18.73 13.06
C LYS A 236 7.24 -20.09 12.51
N THR A 237 6.14 -20.15 11.75
CA THR A 237 5.55 -21.42 11.27
C THR A 237 6.06 -21.85 9.91
N LEU A 238 6.26 -20.91 8.98
CA LEU A 238 6.63 -21.20 7.60
C LEU A 238 8.05 -20.76 7.23
N GLY A 239 8.74 -20.02 8.11
CA GLY A 239 10.04 -19.44 7.83
C GLY A 239 10.02 -18.41 6.70
N TYR A 240 11.20 -17.95 6.27
CA TYR A 240 11.33 -16.93 5.21
C TYR A 240 10.76 -17.39 3.86
N TYR A 241 11.01 -18.65 3.46
CA TYR A 241 10.49 -19.20 2.20
C TYR A 241 8.96 -19.12 2.11
N GLY A 242 8.27 -19.52 3.18
CA GLY A 242 6.82 -19.49 3.19
C GLY A 242 6.26 -18.08 3.24
N VAL A 243 6.88 -17.17 4.00
CA VAL A 243 6.45 -15.76 4.04
C VAL A 243 6.53 -15.12 2.65
N PHE A 244 7.68 -15.19 1.97
CA PHE A 244 7.85 -14.57 0.66
C PHE A 244 6.98 -15.25 -0.41
N THR A 245 6.78 -16.56 -0.34
CA THR A 245 5.86 -17.27 -1.25
C THR A 245 4.40 -16.83 -1.06
N VAL A 246 3.95 -16.72 0.20
CA VAL A 246 2.60 -16.23 0.52
C VAL A 246 2.41 -14.79 0.03
N LEU A 247 3.42 -13.93 0.19
CA LEU A 247 3.40 -12.55 -0.31
C LEU A 247 3.27 -12.50 -1.83
N ILE A 248 4.06 -13.29 -2.57
CA ILE A 248 3.96 -13.37 -4.04
C ILE A 248 2.55 -13.78 -4.46
N ILE A 249 1.96 -14.79 -3.81
CA ILE A 249 0.61 -15.25 -4.10
C ILE A 249 -0.42 -14.15 -3.81
N LEU A 250 -0.36 -13.52 -2.63
CA LEU A 250 -1.30 -12.47 -2.25
C LEU A 250 -1.21 -11.25 -3.18
N TYR A 251 0.00 -10.74 -3.45
CA TYR A 251 0.19 -9.65 -4.39
C TYR A 251 -0.28 -10.01 -5.80
N SER A 252 -0.03 -11.22 -6.27
CA SER A 252 -0.48 -11.69 -7.59
C SER A 252 -2.00 -11.79 -7.68
N VAL A 253 -2.65 -12.35 -6.66
CA VAL A 253 -4.12 -12.44 -6.59
C VAL A 253 -4.74 -11.05 -6.57
N THR A 254 -4.20 -10.13 -5.77
CA THR A 254 -4.69 -8.75 -5.70
C THR A 254 -4.42 -7.99 -6.99
N PHE A 255 -3.28 -8.21 -7.65
CA PHE A 255 -2.97 -7.64 -8.95
C PHE A 255 -3.96 -8.10 -10.02
N ILE A 256 -4.23 -9.41 -10.11
CA ILE A 256 -5.21 -9.97 -11.05
C ILE A 256 -6.61 -9.42 -10.74
N PHE A 257 -6.99 -9.39 -9.46
CA PHE A 257 -8.25 -8.81 -9.02
C PHE A 257 -8.38 -7.33 -9.44
N GLY A 258 -7.33 -6.55 -9.22
CA GLY A 258 -7.29 -5.14 -9.62
C GLY A 258 -7.34 -4.96 -11.13
N CYS A 259 -6.65 -5.81 -11.90
CA CYS A 259 -6.74 -5.84 -13.36
C CYS A 259 -8.16 -6.08 -13.88
N LEU A 260 -8.92 -6.97 -13.25
CA LEU A 260 -10.28 -7.32 -13.67
C LEU A 260 -11.34 -6.33 -13.20
N ARG A 261 -11.12 -5.65 -12.06
CA ARG A 261 -12.14 -4.82 -11.41
C ARG A 261 -11.90 -3.31 -11.50
N LEU A 262 -10.66 -2.85 -11.55
CA LEU A 262 -10.41 -1.43 -11.75
C LEU A 262 -10.67 -1.09 -13.22
N GLU A 263 -11.65 -0.23 -13.44
CA GLU A 263 -11.94 0.36 -14.74
C GLU A 263 -11.57 1.84 -14.69
N ASP A 264 -10.86 2.33 -15.69
CA ASP A 264 -10.54 3.76 -15.76
C ASP A 264 -11.80 4.58 -16.03
N VAL A 265 -11.88 5.78 -15.47
CA VAL A 265 -12.89 6.76 -15.88
C VAL A 265 -12.47 7.26 -17.25
N LEU A 266 -13.06 6.71 -18.30
CA LEU A 266 -12.78 7.17 -19.66
C LEU A 266 -13.18 8.65 -19.75
N PRO A 267 -12.28 9.55 -20.21
CA PRO A 267 -12.70 10.89 -20.58
C PRO A 267 -13.74 10.79 -21.70
N PRO A 268 -14.75 11.69 -21.75
CA PRO A 268 -15.64 11.79 -22.89
C PRO A 268 -14.80 11.93 -24.16
N GLU A 269 -15.13 11.16 -25.21
CA GLU A 269 -14.34 11.08 -26.44
C GLU A 269 -14.19 12.46 -27.07
N GLU A 270 -13.04 13.10 -26.87
CA GLU A 270 -12.61 14.21 -27.71
C GLU A 270 -11.96 13.61 -28.95
N ASN A 271 -12.63 13.77 -30.09
CA ASN A 271 -12.30 13.32 -31.44
C ASN A 271 -10.82 12.91 -31.61
N ARG A 272 -10.56 11.60 -31.54
CA ARG A 272 -9.27 11.01 -31.92
C ARG A 272 -9.09 11.11 -33.43
N ASN A 273 -8.69 12.28 -33.89
CA ASN A 273 -8.05 12.40 -35.18
C ASN A 273 -6.75 11.58 -35.14
N THR A 274 -6.54 10.78 -36.18
CA THR A 274 -5.42 9.87 -36.44
C THR A 274 -4.08 10.65 -36.45
N VAL A 275 -3.55 10.94 -35.26
CA VAL A 275 -2.21 11.48 -35.08
C VAL A 275 -1.26 10.31 -34.83
N ASN A 276 -0.20 10.21 -35.66
CA ASN A 276 0.90 9.25 -35.53
C ASN A 276 1.28 9.01 -34.05
N GLN A 277 1.23 7.75 -33.62
CA GLN A 277 1.49 7.32 -32.24
C GLN A 277 2.83 7.85 -31.68
N ASN A 278 3.88 7.96 -32.51
CA ASN A 278 5.17 8.52 -32.11
C ASN A 278 5.10 10.02 -31.79
N ASN A 279 4.26 10.78 -32.51
CA ASN A 279 4.03 12.20 -32.20
C ASN A 279 3.15 12.34 -30.95
N GLN A 280 2.22 11.42 -30.70
CA GLN A 280 1.41 11.45 -29.47
C GLN A 280 2.25 11.26 -28.21
N ILE A 281 3.16 10.27 -28.16
CA ILE A 281 4.01 10.04 -26.97
C ILE A 281 4.93 11.24 -26.73
N LYS A 282 5.54 11.78 -27.79
CA LYS A 282 6.43 12.95 -27.69
C LYS A 282 5.68 14.19 -27.20
N ASN A 283 4.48 14.44 -27.72
CA ASN A 283 3.62 15.54 -27.27
C ASN A 283 3.15 15.35 -25.82
N VAL A 284 2.84 14.11 -25.43
CA VAL A 284 2.49 13.78 -24.05
C VAL A 284 3.65 14.05 -23.10
N LEU A 285 4.85 13.61 -23.47
CA LEU A 285 6.05 13.82 -22.67
C LEU A 285 6.38 15.31 -22.56
N GLN A 286 6.36 16.05 -23.67
CA GLN A 286 6.65 17.49 -23.69
C GLN A 286 5.68 18.28 -22.80
N ASP A 287 4.39 17.94 -22.83
CA ASP A 287 3.39 18.60 -21.98
C ASP A 287 3.52 18.20 -20.51
N VAL A 288 3.88 16.95 -20.20
CA VAL A 288 4.17 16.50 -18.82
C VAL A 288 5.38 17.27 -18.26
N PHE A 289 6.47 17.37 -19.03
CA PHE A 289 7.62 18.20 -18.66
C PHE A 289 7.23 19.66 -18.48
N GLY A 290 6.38 20.20 -19.36
CA GLY A 290 5.83 21.55 -19.22
C GLY A 290 5.00 21.74 -17.95
N LEU A 291 4.19 20.75 -17.55
CA LEU A 291 3.42 20.77 -16.30
C LEU A 291 4.35 20.76 -15.08
N VAL A 292 5.33 19.85 -15.06
CA VAL A 292 6.30 19.75 -13.96
C VAL A 292 7.11 21.04 -13.82
N ALA A 293 7.57 21.61 -14.93
CA ALA A 293 8.29 22.88 -14.95
C ALA A 293 7.42 24.04 -14.41
N LYS A 294 6.13 24.10 -14.78
CA LYS A 294 5.19 25.07 -14.22
C LYS A 294 4.97 24.87 -12.72
N THR A 295 4.84 23.63 -12.25
CA THR A 295 4.69 23.33 -10.81
C THR A 295 5.91 23.80 -10.02
N ILE A 296 7.12 23.50 -10.49
CA ILE A 296 8.37 23.98 -9.88
C ILE A 296 8.43 25.51 -9.91
N LEU A 297 8.10 26.13 -11.05
CA LEU A 297 8.07 27.58 -11.20
C LEU A 297 7.07 28.24 -10.24
N VAL A 298 5.92 27.60 -9.97
CA VAL A 298 4.90 28.10 -9.04
C VAL A 298 5.40 28.14 -7.60
N VAL A 299 6.28 27.21 -7.20
CA VAL A 299 6.92 27.22 -5.87
C VAL A 299 7.92 28.37 -5.75
N VAL A 300 8.63 28.70 -6.84
CA VAL A 300 9.67 29.74 -6.85
C VAL A 300 9.10 31.14 -7.14
N ARG A 301 7.89 31.23 -7.71
CA ARG A 301 7.28 32.50 -8.11
C ARG A 301 6.99 33.39 -6.89
N PRO A 302 7.46 34.65 -6.87
CA PRO A 302 7.18 35.58 -5.79
C PRO A 302 5.68 35.88 -5.72
N ARG A 303 5.09 35.78 -4.52
CA ARG A 303 3.69 36.13 -4.24
C ARG A 303 3.64 37.34 -3.30
N ALA A 304 2.66 38.21 -3.52
CA ALA A 304 2.37 39.31 -2.61
C ALA A 304 1.96 38.78 -1.22
N PHE A 305 2.11 39.62 -0.18
CA PHE A 305 1.73 39.32 1.21
C PHE A 305 2.55 38.26 1.97
N GLY A 306 3.78 37.94 1.56
CA GLY A 306 4.66 37.07 2.37
C GLY A 306 4.23 35.59 2.43
N LEU A 307 3.18 35.20 1.71
CA LEU A 307 2.69 33.81 1.58
C LEU A 307 3.78 32.82 1.11
N ARG A 308 4.82 33.30 0.41
CA ARG A 308 5.97 32.46 0.04
C ARG A 308 6.69 31.93 1.28
N ASN A 309 6.88 32.78 2.29
CA ASN A 309 7.56 32.40 3.53
C ASN A 309 6.68 31.47 4.37
N GLU A 310 5.36 31.61 4.30
CA GLU A 310 4.43 30.70 4.96
C GLU A 310 4.46 29.30 4.35
N ILE A 311 4.41 29.19 3.01
CA ILE A 311 4.54 27.90 2.31
C ILE A 311 5.90 27.26 2.59
N LEU A 312 6.98 28.05 2.56
CA LEU A 312 8.33 27.55 2.83
C LEU A 312 8.46 27.07 4.28
N SER A 313 7.88 27.79 5.23
CA SER A 313 7.80 27.40 6.65
C SER A 313 6.99 26.12 6.84
N VAL A 314 5.87 25.94 6.12
CA VAL A 314 5.07 24.69 6.18
C VAL A 314 5.86 23.52 5.61
N ILE A 315 6.59 23.70 4.51
CA ILE A 315 7.47 22.66 3.93
C ILE A 315 8.60 22.30 4.92
N ILE A 316 9.27 23.30 5.50
CA ILE A 316 10.32 23.10 6.50
C ILE A 316 9.79 22.41 7.75
N LEU A 317 8.62 22.84 8.26
CA LEU A 317 7.95 22.22 9.40
C LEU A 317 7.59 20.76 9.12
N TYR A 318 7.10 20.46 7.92
CA TYR A 318 6.81 19.09 7.52
C TYR A 318 8.08 18.23 7.47
N ILE A 319 9.18 18.75 6.92
CA ILE A 319 10.48 18.07 6.92
C ILE A 319 10.99 17.85 8.35
N LEU A 320 10.82 18.83 9.24
CA LEU A 320 11.22 18.72 10.64
C LEU A 320 10.33 17.76 11.45
N MET A 321 9.04 17.66 11.13
CA MET A 321 8.15 16.69 11.79
C MET A 321 8.39 15.27 11.30
N VAL A 322 8.55 15.09 9.99
CA VAL A 322 8.60 13.78 9.35
C VAL A 322 10.03 13.21 9.31
N GLY A 323 11.05 14.07 9.22
CA GLY A 323 12.46 13.67 9.16
C GLY A 323 12.91 12.81 10.35
N PRO A 324 12.66 13.23 11.60
CA PRO A 324 13.03 12.45 12.79
C PRO A 324 12.32 11.10 12.86
N LEU A 325 11.03 11.02 12.48
CA LEU A 325 10.24 9.77 12.48
C LEU A 325 10.85 8.63 11.62
N TYR A 326 11.72 8.96 10.67
CA TYR A 326 12.40 8.00 9.80
C TYR A 326 13.92 7.95 10.02
N GLY A 327 14.45 8.74 10.95
CA GLY A 327 15.88 8.84 11.26
C GLY A 327 16.33 8.04 12.49
N GLU A 328 15.44 7.26 13.10
CA GLU A 328 15.68 6.47 14.33
C GLU A 328 15.78 4.97 14.05
#